data_AF-A0A4Z0K525-F1
#
_entry.id   AF-A0A4Z0K525-F1
#
_cell.length_a   1.000
_cell.length_b   1.000
_cell.length_c   1.000
_cell.angle_alpha   90.00
_cell.angle_beta   90.00
_cell.angle_gamma   90.00
#
_symmetry.space_group_name_H-M   'P 1'
#
loop_
_entity.id
_entity.type
_entity.pdbx_description
1 polymer ?
#
loop_
_entity_poly.entity_id
_entity_poly.type
_entity_poly.pdbx_seq_one_letter_code
_entity_poly.pdbx_strand_id
1 'polypeptide(L)'
;MSERKAESAEATQVERPAESGQTDRPTNHPLAGVLSLAQAGGPTTVQEGRSTPALCTWTDIGEAWHLRLVLPDSLIPAEAGLQEGEDVFADVNGITDRRDVPGGVMARRTGAPTGEGTATPTGEGTQGERSLELVVPRGFRGSLQFLPVPHTLQAADRPTWLNALERAFLPTGQHGLREVVDMRTQRTFELSAPDARPLIWTGGDEPESEPPVSSGAPPRPGIGSAGVSEQVVELDSTPRKIWTHRPDRAPASAPVLVVFDGERFIRGGLLAGIDELIRPPSVIIAIDHAPIAEAAPGSEGDGLDGSPVGTVRSAATDREAAADLRASDLVLNPRFCDDVLELVRDTAPEAPDRILVAGASYGGLAATYFALRHPDSFRGISLSPSYWQSDDQGRRIWDCVPDRAGGTEAPGQGESAGSVESERGEPAARGEPGRGEPAAHGEPGQGDPDARGEPRQGDHAARVDFCIDHGTLETVIAESAAEAVDEFAARGIEVTARPFIGGHEHLWWRELVLVRLAEILAE
;
A
#
# COMPACT_ATOMS: atom_id res chain seq x y z
N MET A 1 24.03 44.85 -8.41
CA MET A 1 25.20 45.72 -8.17
C MET A 1 25.38 45.75 -6.66
N SER A 2 26.41 45.23 -5.99
CA SER A 2 27.76 44.79 -6.37
C SER A 2 28.19 43.66 -5.41
N GLU A 3 28.78 42.57 -5.93
CA GLU A 3 30.19 42.13 -5.74
C GLU A 3 30.47 41.43 -4.39
N ARG A 4 30.65 40.10 -4.36
CA ARG A 4 31.83 39.24 -4.69
C ARG A 4 32.88 39.10 -3.57
N LYS A 5 33.04 37.86 -3.08
CA LYS A 5 34.28 37.07 -2.82
C LYS A 5 33.88 35.84 -1.96
N ALA A 6 33.94 34.58 -2.41
CA ALA A 6 35.07 33.71 -2.83
C ALA A 6 35.87 33.11 -1.65
N GLU A 7 35.78 31.78 -1.45
CA GLU A 7 36.77 30.82 -0.91
C GLU A 7 36.03 29.46 -0.79
N SER A 8 36.20 28.44 -1.65
CA SER A 8 37.37 27.57 -1.94
C SER A 8 37.90 26.83 -0.71
N ALA A 9 37.54 25.55 -0.56
CA ALA A 9 38.22 24.60 0.32
C ALA A 9 38.47 23.30 -0.43
N GLU A 10 39.76 22.97 -0.52
CA GLU A 10 40.38 21.88 -1.26
C GLU A 10 40.08 20.50 -0.69
N ALA A 11 39.93 19.55 -1.61
CA ALA A 11 40.02 18.12 -1.38
C ALA A 11 41.44 17.75 -0.91
N THR A 12 41.54 17.02 0.20
CA THR A 12 42.77 16.32 0.60
C THR A 12 42.52 14.83 0.53
N GLN A 13 43.05 14.19 -0.51
CA GLN A 13 43.24 12.74 -0.58
C GLN A 13 44.33 12.33 0.40
N VAL A 14 44.05 11.33 1.23
CA VAL A 14 45.07 10.57 1.98
C VAL A 14 44.86 9.10 1.67
N GLU A 15 45.76 8.55 0.84
CA GLU A 15 45.97 7.11 0.71
C GLU A 15 46.69 6.54 1.94
N ARG A 16 46.27 5.34 2.39
CA ARG A 16 47.07 4.22 2.94
C ARG A 16 46.18 3.22 3.73
N PRO A 17 46.61 1.98 4.02
CA PRO A 17 46.68 0.84 3.12
C PRO A 17 45.82 -0.34 3.63
N ALA A 18 45.78 -1.42 2.84
CA ALA A 18 45.09 -2.67 3.15
C ALA A 18 45.59 -3.35 4.45
N GLU A 19 44.68 -3.73 5.33
CA GLU A 19 44.87 -4.80 6.30
C GLU A 19 43.64 -5.71 6.37
N SER A 20 43.95 -7.00 6.18
CA SER A 20 43.11 -8.18 6.31
C SER A 20 42.67 -8.39 7.77
N GLY A 21 41.37 -8.51 8.00
CA GLY A 21 40.80 -8.87 9.30
C GLY A 21 39.52 -9.67 9.11
N GLN A 22 39.68 -10.97 8.97
CA GLN A 22 38.62 -11.98 8.89
C GLN A 22 37.90 -12.09 10.24
N THR A 23 36.61 -11.80 10.27
CA THR A 23 35.72 -12.17 11.38
C THR A 23 34.42 -12.76 10.85
N ASP A 24 34.16 -13.99 11.28
CA ASP A 24 33.03 -14.82 10.92
C ASP A 24 31.68 -14.15 11.21
N ARG A 25 30.82 -14.09 10.19
CA ARG A 25 29.36 -13.93 10.34
C ARG A 25 28.65 -15.10 9.66
N PRO A 26 27.61 -15.66 10.28
CA PRO A 26 26.92 -16.85 9.79
C PRO A 26 26.13 -16.50 8.52
N THR A 27 26.37 -17.27 7.47
CA THR A 27 25.63 -17.24 6.22
C THR A 27 24.22 -17.80 6.43
N ASN A 28 23.20 -16.94 6.28
CA ASN A 28 21.84 -17.38 6.05
C ASN A 28 21.76 -18.00 4.64
N HIS A 29 21.56 -19.31 4.59
CA HIS A 29 21.14 -20.02 3.38
C HIS A 29 19.64 -19.76 3.14
N PRO A 30 19.22 -19.20 1.99
CA PRO A 30 17.85 -19.39 1.55
C PRO A 30 17.71 -20.77 0.89
N LEU A 31 16.65 -21.47 1.28
CA LEU A 31 16.18 -22.74 0.78
C LEU A 31 15.98 -22.69 -0.76
N ALA A 32 16.98 -23.13 -1.50
CA ALA A 32 16.79 -23.58 -2.88
C ALA A 32 16.15 -24.97 -2.83
N GLY A 33 14.85 -25.05 -3.10
CA GLY A 33 14.18 -26.34 -3.08
C GLY A 33 12.73 -26.28 -3.56
N VAL A 34 12.54 -26.64 -4.82
CA VAL A 34 11.30 -27.16 -5.42
C VAL A 34 10.28 -26.13 -5.88
N LEU A 35 10.46 -25.60 -7.11
CA LEU A 35 9.38 -25.51 -8.10
C LEU A 35 9.98 -25.71 -9.51
N SER A 36 9.54 -26.77 -10.18
CA SER A 36 9.98 -27.18 -11.51
C SER A 36 9.32 -26.30 -12.57
N LEU A 37 10.08 -25.35 -13.13
CA LEU A 37 9.67 -24.56 -14.30
C LEU A 37 9.72 -25.43 -15.56
N ALA A 38 8.56 -25.70 -16.14
CA ALA A 38 8.46 -26.22 -17.50
C ALA A 38 8.94 -25.13 -18.48
N GLN A 39 10.12 -25.35 -19.07
CA GLN A 39 10.59 -24.59 -20.22
C GLN A 39 9.79 -24.97 -21.46
N ALA A 40 9.11 -23.99 -22.06
CA ALA A 40 8.62 -24.02 -23.44
C ALA A 40 8.69 -22.56 -23.94
N GLY A 41 9.28 -22.18 -25.07
CA GLY A 41 10.01 -22.90 -26.11
C GLY A 41 10.93 -21.93 -26.87
N GLY A 42 11.81 -22.48 -27.71
CA GLY A 42 12.79 -21.75 -28.52
C GLY A 42 12.19 -20.91 -29.67
N PRO A 43 13.05 -20.26 -30.47
CA PRO A 43 12.69 -19.11 -31.30
C PRO A 43 11.90 -19.52 -32.55
N THR A 44 10.67 -19.03 -32.67
CA THR A 44 9.91 -19.08 -33.91
C THR A 44 10.31 -17.89 -34.78
N THR A 45 10.86 -18.18 -35.97
CA THR A 45 11.19 -17.21 -37.01
C THR A 45 9.91 -16.47 -37.45
N VAL A 46 9.81 -15.17 -37.17
CA VAL A 46 8.68 -14.32 -37.59
C VAL A 46 9.07 -13.53 -38.84
N GLN A 47 8.19 -13.59 -39.85
CA GLN A 47 8.24 -12.82 -41.08
C GLN A 47 8.35 -11.31 -40.83
N GLU A 48 9.11 -10.62 -41.67
CA GLU A 48 9.22 -9.17 -41.75
C GLU A 48 7.87 -8.51 -42.06
N GLY A 49 7.13 -8.17 -41.01
CA GLY A 49 6.04 -7.18 -41.01
C GLY A 49 6.51 -5.99 -40.18
N ARG A 50 6.29 -4.77 -40.69
CA ARG A 50 6.73 -3.49 -40.08
C ARG A 50 6.62 -3.53 -38.55
N SER A 51 7.76 -3.52 -37.86
CA SER A 51 7.84 -3.45 -36.40
C SER A 51 7.15 -2.16 -35.94
N THR A 52 6.03 -2.28 -35.23
CA THR A 52 5.47 -1.18 -34.47
C THR A 52 6.58 -0.69 -33.53
N PRO A 53 6.92 0.62 -33.50
CA PRO A 53 7.92 1.12 -32.57
C PRO A 53 7.42 0.87 -31.14
N ALA A 54 8.27 0.25 -30.31
CA ALA A 54 7.96 0.00 -28.92
C ALA A 54 7.78 1.35 -28.18
N LEU A 55 6.73 1.47 -27.38
CA LEU A 55 6.45 2.69 -26.60
C LEU A 55 7.60 3.03 -25.65
N CYS A 56 8.28 2.00 -25.14
CA CYS A 56 9.43 2.11 -24.23
C CYS A 56 10.65 1.38 -24.79
N THR A 57 11.83 1.98 -24.62
CA THR A 57 13.12 1.32 -24.83
C THR A 57 14.01 1.56 -23.62
N TRP A 58 14.68 0.50 -23.16
CA TRP A 58 15.59 0.53 -22.02
C TRP A 58 17.04 0.40 -22.49
N THR A 59 17.91 1.27 -21.99
CA THR A 59 19.36 1.19 -22.21
C THR A 59 20.08 1.13 -20.88
N ASP A 60 20.96 0.15 -20.70
CA ASP A 60 21.78 0.04 -19.50
C ASP A 60 22.83 1.16 -19.48
N ILE A 61 22.86 1.93 -18.39
CA ILE A 61 23.84 3.02 -18.17
C ILE A 61 24.70 2.80 -16.91
N GLY A 62 24.79 1.55 -16.43
CA GLY A 62 25.55 1.19 -15.24
C GLY A 62 24.68 1.14 -13.99
N GLU A 63 24.67 2.19 -13.18
CA GLU A 63 23.96 2.22 -11.89
C GLU A 63 22.44 2.44 -12.01
N ALA A 64 21.95 2.69 -13.22
CA ALA A 64 20.56 2.95 -13.53
C ALA A 64 20.24 2.49 -14.95
N TRP A 65 18.99 2.65 -15.34
CA TRP A 65 18.52 2.52 -16.71
C TRP A 65 18.22 3.87 -17.31
N HIS A 66 18.53 4.04 -18.59
CA HIS A 66 17.94 5.08 -19.42
C HIS A 66 16.67 4.53 -20.06
N LEU A 67 15.53 5.16 -19.76
CA LEU A 67 14.24 4.86 -20.32
C LEU A 67 13.91 5.90 -21.38
N ARG A 68 13.74 5.47 -22.62
CA ARG A 68 13.22 6.29 -23.71
C ARG A 68 11.75 5.95 -23.95
N LEU A 69 10.88 6.93 -23.78
CA LEU A 69 9.47 6.86 -24.15
C LEU A 69 9.25 7.53 -25.51
N VAL A 70 8.51 6.87 -26.40
CA VAL A 70 8.15 7.39 -27.72
C VAL A 70 6.65 7.20 -27.95
N LEU A 71 5.93 8.31 -28.14
CA LEU A 71 4.50 8.33 -28.39
C LEU A 71 4.24 8.97 -29.77
N PRO A 72 3.90 8.18 -30.80
CA PRO A 72 3.44 8.73 -32.07
C PRO A 72 2.14 9.54 -31.88
N ASP A 73 2.04 10.71 -32.52
CA ASP A 73 0.84 11.57 -32.46
C ASP A 73 -0.41 10.79 -32.95
N SER A 74 -0.24 9.79 -33.83
CA SER A 74 -1.32 8.95 -34.34
C SER A 74 -1.89 7.95 -33.34
N LEU A 75 -1.19 7.67 -32.22
CA LEU A 75 -1.68 6.77 -31.18
C LEU A 75 -2.41 7.52 -30.07
N ILE A 76 -2.37 8.85 -30.06
CA ILE A 76 -3.08 9.66 -29.07
C ILE A 76 -4.59 9.55 -29.35
N PRO A 77 -5.39 9.03 -28.40
CA PRO A 77 -6.83 8.91 -28.59
C PRO A 77 -7.49 10.28 -28.77
N ALA A 78 -8.57 10.33 -29.55
CA ALA A 78 -9.31 11.57 -29.77
C ALA A 78 -9.92 12.11 -28.46
N GLU A 79 -10.33 11.20 -27.57
CA GLU A 79 -10.88 11.49 -26.24
C GLU A 79 -9.87 12.09 -25.27
N ALA A 80 -8.56 11.99 -25.52
CA ALA A 80 -7.55 12.75 -24.75
C ALA A 80 -7.78 14.27 -24.87
N GLY A 81 -8.42 14.71 -25.97
CA GLY A 81 -8.91 16.07 -26.12
C GLY A 81 -7.81 17.12 -25.96
N LEU A 82 -6.62 16.89 -26.53
CA LEU A 82 -5.49 17.82 -26.46
C LEU A 82 -5.89 19.18 -27.02
N GLN A 83 -5.85 20.20 -26.17
CA GLN A 83 -6.21 21.57 -26.51
C GLN A 83 -5.00 22.36 -27.02
N GLU A 84 -5.26 23.48 -27.70
CA GLU A 84 -4.21 24.41 -28.07
C GLU A 84 -3.53 24.96 -26.81
N GLY A 85 -2.20 24.89 -26.75
CA GLY A 85 -1.44 25.26 -25.56
C GLY A 85 -1.30 24.16 -24.51
N GLU A 86 -1.65 22.91 -24.83
CA GLU A 86 -1.34 21.76 -23.99
C GLU A 86 -0.19 20.93 -24.57
N ASP A 87 0.61 20.38 -23.65
CA ASP A 87 1.62 19.38 -23.91
C ASP A 87 1.18 18.02 -23.37
N VAL A 88 1.86 16.96 -23.85
CA VAL A 88 1.67 15.60 -23.32
C VAL A 88 2.72 15.37 -22.24
N PHE A 89 2.26 15.07 -21.04
CA PHE A 89 3.10 14.63 -19.93
C PHE A 89 3.06 13.11 -19.82
N ALA A 90 4.21 12.47 -19.66
CA ALA A 90 4.30 11.05 -19.34
C ALA A 90 4.39 10.90 -17.81
N ASP A 91 3.35 10.34 -17.21
CA ASP A 91 3.23 10.09 -15.78
C ASP A 91 3.75 8.70 -15.44
N VAL A 92 5.04 8.65 -15.11
CA VAL A 92 5.73 7.47 -14.58
C VAL A 92 5.77 7.58 -13.06
N ASN A 93 4.95 6.78 -12.37
CA ASN A 93 4.78 6.87 -10.91
C ASN A 93 6.12 6.78 -10.17
N GLY A 94 6.43 7.81 -9.37
CA GLY A 94 7.67 7.94 -8.61
C GLY A 94 8.86 8.53 -9.38
N ILE A 95 8.80 8.65 -10.70
CA ILE A 95 9.89 9.23 -11.52
C ILE A 95 9.54 10.66 -11.96
N THR A 96 8.34 10.85 -12.50
CA THR A 96 7.82 12.14 -12.92
C THR A 96 6.64 12.50 -12.05
N ASP A 97 6.51 13.75 -11.61
CA ASP A 97 5.37 14.17 -10.81
C ASP A 97 5.06 15.66 -10.89
N ARG A 98 3.99 16.06 -10.21
CA ARG A 98 3.45 17.43 -10.19
C ARG A 98 4.39 18.51 -9.65
N ARG A 99 5.48 18.15 -8.95
CA ARG A 99 6.45 19.09 -8.36
C ARG A 99 7.45 19.61 -9.38
N ASP A 100 7.67 18.87 -10.46
CA ASP A 100 8.51 19.24 -11.60
C ASP A 100 7.84 18.77 -12.91
N VAL A 101 6.83 19.53 -13.33
CA VAL A 101 6.05 19.19 -14.54
C VAL A 101 6.91 19.19 -15.81
N PRO A 102 7.85 20.14 -16.04
CA PRO A 102 8.72 20.10 -17.20
C PRO A 102 9.52 18.79 -17.35
N GLY A 103 9.90 18.16 -16.23
CA GLY A 103 10.63 16.89 -16.23
C GLY A 103 9.88 15.70 -16.84
N GLY A 104 8.54 15.77 -16.95
CA GLY A 104 7.72 14.72 -17.58
C GLY A 104 7.09 15.12 -18.92
N VAL A 105 7.30 16.35 -19.40
CA VAL A 105 6.73 16.81 -20.68
C VAL A 105 7.46 16.19 -21.87
N MET A 106 6.72 15.53 -22.76
CA MET A 106 7.28 14.89 -23.95
C MET A 106 7.54 15.90 -25.07
N ALA A 107 8.80 15.96 -25.53
CA ALA A 107 9.21 16.86 -26.61
C ALA A 107 8.67 16.39 -27.97
N ARG A 108 8.04 17.29 -28.73
CA ARG A 108 7.56 17.00 -30.08
C ARG A 108 8.72 17.00 -31.08
N ARG A 109 8.86 15.91 -31.84
CA ARG A 109 9.77 15.79 -32.97
C ARG A 109 8.96 15.89 -34.26
N THR A 110 9.22 16.94 -35.02
CA THR A 110 8.80 17.00 -36.42
C THR A 110 9.81 16.20 -37.24
N GLY A 111 9.33 15.24 -38.02
CA GLY A 111 10.20 14.47 -38.92
C GLY A 111 11.06 15.42 -39.76
N ALA A 112 12.38 15.23 -39.76
CA ALA A 112 13.25 15.97 -40.65
C ALA A 112 12.80 15.74 -42.10
N PRO A 113 12.76 16.77 -42.96
CA PRO A 113 12.52 16.54 -44.38
C PRO A 113 13.67 15.68 -44.90
N THR A 114 13.38 14.41 -45.19
CA THR A 114 14.30 13.55 -45.94
C THR A 114 14.62 14.25 -47.25
N GLY A 115 15.92 14.45 -47.50
CA GLY A 115 16.46 15.42 -48.45
C GLY A 115 15.91 15.36 -49.88
N GLU A 116 15.97 16.53 -50.51
CA GLU A 116 16.04 16.83 -51.94
C GLU A 116 15.43 15.79 -52.90
N GLY A 117 14.12 15.90 -53.09
CA GLY A 117 13.43 15.35 -54.24
C GLY A 117 12.15 16.14 -54.47
N THR A 118 12.08 16.87 -55.58
CA THR A 118 10.91 17.62 -56.03
C THR A 118 9.69 16.70 -56.15
N ALA A 119 8.90 16.60 -55.09
CA ALA A 119 7.60 15.97 -55.09
C ALA A 119 6.60 16.94 -54.46
N THR A 120 5.60 17.30 -55.25
CA THR A 120 4.40 18.06 -54.87
C THR A 120 3.80 17.55 -53.55
N PRO A 121 3.30 18.43 -52.68
CA PRO A 121 2.66 18.03 -51.44
C PRO A 121 1.26 17.51 -51.74
N THR A 122 1.14 16.23 -52.08
CA THR A 122 -0.12 15.50 -51.92
C THR A 122 -0.20 15.07 -50.47
N GLY A 123 -1.14 15.66 -49.73
CA GLY A 123 -1.25 15.52 -48.28
C GLY A 123 -1.40 14.09 -47.81
N GLU A 124 -0.38 13.60 -47.11
CA GLU A 124 -0.49 12.68 -45.99
C GLU A 124 0.44 13.26 -44.92
N GLY A 125 -0.12 13.62 -43.77
CA GLY A 125 0.55 14.43 -42.75
C GLY A 125 1.84 13.78 -42.27
N THR A 126 2.89 14.58 -42.13
CA THR A 126 4.09 14.20 -41.40
C THR A 126 3.66 13.74 -40.00
N GLN A 127 3.64 12.44 -39.76
CA GLN A 127 3.27 11.89 -38.45
C GLN A 127 4.31 12.39 -37.45
N GLY A 128 3.89 13.33 -36.57
CA GLY A 128 4.71 13.78 -35.48
C GLY A 128 4.90 12.65 -34.47
N GLU A 129 6.07 12.59 -33.85
CA GLU A 129 6.29 11.76 -32.66
C GLU A 129 6.63 12.65 -31.47
N ARG A 130 6.31 12.18 -30.28
CA ARG A 130 6.72 12.81 -29.02
C ARG A 130 7.66 11.87 -28.30
N SER A 131 8.67 12.41 -27.64
CA SER A 131 9.63 11.59 -26.90
C SER A 131 10.05 12.21 -25.58
N LEU A 132 10.31 11.35 -24.60
CA LEU A 132 10.88 11.71 -23.31
C LEU A 132 11.97 10.70 -22.96
N GLU A 133 13.03 11.20 -22.32
CA GLU A 133 14.14 10.38 -21.83
C GLU A 133 14.26 10.57 -20.32
N LEU A 134 14.28 9.45 -19.60
CA LEU A 134 14.29 9.41 -18.14
C LEU A 134 15.45 8.55 -17.65
N VAL A 135 16.01 8.92 -16.49
CA VAL A 135 16.90 8.04 -15.73
C VAL A 135 16.08 7.35 -14.67
N VAL A 136 16.10 6.02 -14.66
CA VAL A 136 15.24 5.18 -13.83
C VAL A 136 16.13 4.22 -13.01
N PRO A 137 15.92 4.08 -11.69
CA PRO A 137 16.73 3.18 -10.87
C PRO A 137 16.67 1.71 -11.28
N ARG A 138 17.70 0.94 -10.93
CA ARG A 138 17.70 -0.53 -11.09
C ARG A 138 16.55 -1.15 -10.30
N GLY A 139 15.94 -2.19 -10.88
CA GLY A 139 14.86 -2.91 -10.23
C GLY A 139 13.53 -2.16 -10.16
N PHE A 140 13.42 -1.00 -10.82
CA PHE A 140 12.21 -0.18 -10.82
C PHE A 140 11.00 -0.93 -11.37
N ARG A 141 9.87 -0.77 -10.69
CA ARG A 141 8.54 -1.07 -11.20
C ARG A 141 7.60 0.06 -10.82
N GLY A 142 6.78 0.48 -11.77
CA GLY A 142 5.79 1.55 -11.61
C GLY A 142 4.74 1.51 -12.71
N SER A 143 3.76 2.40 -12.58
CA SER A 143 2.74 2.62 -13.60
C SER A 143 3.14 3.72 -14.58
N LEU A 144 2.65 3.63 -15.82
CA LEU A 144 2.80 4.64 -16.87
C LEU A 144 1.45 4.99 -17.49
N GLN A 145 1.11 6.27 -17.46
CA GLN A 145 0.01 6.85 -18.22
C GLN A 145 0.42 8.18 -18.83
N PHE A 146 -0.40 8.75 -19.70
CA PHE A 146 -0.15 10.06 -20.30
C PHE A 146 -1.26 11.02 -19.93
N LEU A 147 -0.96 12.29 -19.72
CA LEU A 147 -1.97 13.29 -19.40
C LEU A 147 -1.69 14.63 -20.10
N PRO A 148 -2.75 15.35 -20.50
CA PRO A 148 -2.62 16.72 -20.98
C PRO A 148 -2.23 17.65 -19.83
N VAL A 149 -1.22 18.48 -20.06
CA VAL A 149 -0.83 19.57 -19.15
C VAL A 149 -0.72 20.89 -19.89
N PRO A 150 -1.04 22.04 -19.27
CA PRO A 150 -0.74 23.33 -19.86
C PRO A 150 0.77 23.50 -20.12
N HIS A 151 1.17 23.98 -21.29
CA HIS A 151 2.59 24.15 -21.67
C HIS A 151 3.38 25.09 -20.76
N THR A 152 2.70 25.96 -20.01
CA THR A 152 3.32 26.90 -19.06
C THR A 152 3.49 26.30 -17.66
N LEU A 153 2.91 25.13 -17.39
CA LEU A 153 2.86 24.54 -16.05
C LEU A 153 4.24 24.08 -15.60
N GLN A 154 4.77 24.68 -14.52
CA GLN A 154 6.07 24.32 -13.94
C GLN A 154 5.92 23.33 -12.78
N ALA A 155 4.89 23.54 -11.96
CA ALA A 155 4.48 22.67 -10.88
C ALA A 155 2.97 22.82 -10.67
N ALA A 156 2.32 21.82 -10.10
CA ALA A 156 0.90 21.82 -9.80
C ALA A 156 0.63 21.53 -8.33
N ASP A 157 -0.33 22.26 -7.76
CA ASP A 157 -0.97 21.86 -6.52
C ASP A 157 -1.79 20.57 -6.72
N ARG A 158 -2.26 19.99 -5.62
CA ARG A 158 -2.99 18.72 -5.66
C ARG A 158 -4.28 18.82 -6.48
N PRO A 159 -5.17 19.82 -6.30
CA PRO A 159 -6.38 19.94 -7.11
C PRO A 159 -6.11 20.04 -8.61
N THR A 160 -5.14 20.88 -9.01
CA THR A 160 -4.76 21.05 -10.42
C THR A 160 -4.25 19.73 -11.01
N TRP A 161 -3.42 19.00 -10.26
CA TRP A 161 -2.90 17.71 -10.71
C TRP A 161 -3.99 16.64 -10.82
N LEU A 162 -4.92 16.60 -9.86
CA LEU A 162 -6.04 15.66 -9.90
C LEU A 162 -6.94 15.91 -11.13
N ASN A 163 -7.19 17.17 -11.49
CA ASN A 163 -7.92 17.50 -12.71
C ASN A 163 -7.19 17.05 -13.98
N ALA A 164 -5.86 17.13 -14.01
CA ALA A 164 -5.07 16.63 -15.13
C ALA A 164 -5.12 15.09 -15.21
N LEU A 165 -5.04 14.41 -14.06
CA LEU A 165 -5.17 12.95 -13.96
C LEU A 165 -6.54 12.44 -14.42
N GLU A 166 -7.62 13.21 -14.26
CA GLU A 166 -8.94 12.83 -14.78
C GLU A 166 -8.98 12.73 -16.31
N ARG A 167 -8.05 13.42 -16.98
CA ARG A 167 -7.87 13.40 -18.43
C ARG A 167 -6.71 12.48 -18.86
N ALA A 168 -6.21 11.66 -17.93
CA ALA A 168 -5.18 10.68 -18.26
C ALA A 168 -5.71 9.68 -19.30
N PHE A 169 -4.82 9.24 -20.18
CA PHE A 169 -5.13 8.34 -21.28
C PHE A 169 -4.00 7.35 -21.53
N LEU A 170 -4.38 6.24 -22.19
CA LEU A 170 -3.44 5.29 -22.77
C LEU A 170 -3.43 5.42 -24.29
N PRO A 171 -2.27 5.26 -24.96
CA PRO A 171 -2.19 5.23 -26.41
C PRO A 171 -3.02 4.08 -27.00
N THR A 172 -3.65 4.33 -28.14
CA THR A 172 -4.41 3.32 -28.88
C THR A 172 -3.49 2.30 -29.57
N GLY A 173 -4.00 1.09 -29.82
CA GLY A 173 -3.28 0.05 -30.55
C GLY A 173 -2.39 -0.85 -29.68
N GLN A 174 -1.54 -1.66 -30.33
CA GLN A 174 -0.62 -2.56 -29.63
C GLN A 174 0.71 -1.87 -29.34
N HIS A 175 1.07 -1.82 -28.06
CA HIS A 175 2.24 -1.11 -27.54
C HIS A 175 3.22 -2.04 -26.80
N GLY A 176 2.85 -3.30 -26.57
CA GLY A 176 3.70 -4.31 -25.95
C GLY A 176 3.83 -4.18 -24.43
N LEU A 177 3.11 -3.24 -23.81
CA LEU A 177 3.01 -3.11 -22.37
C LEU A 177 1.75 -3.79 -21.86
N ARG A 178 1.81 -4.28 -20.62
CA ARG A 178 0.63 -4.83 -19.96
C ARG A 178 -0.20 -3.69 -19.40
N GLU A 179 -1.49 -3.70 -19.67
CA GLU A 179 -2.42 -2.80 -19.02
C GLU A 179 -2.92 -3.37 -17.69
N VAL A 180 -3.07 -2.48 -16.72
CA VAL A 180 -3.56 -2.77 -15.38
C VAL A 180 -4.49 -1.64 -14.92
N VAL A 181 -5.29 -1.92 -13.90
CA VAL A 181 -6.15 -0.92 -13.26
C VAL A 181 -5.49 -0.49 -11.95
N ASP A 182 -5.33 0.82 -11.75
CA ASP A 182 -4.75 1.38 -10.53
C ASP A 182 -5.78 1.53 -9.40
N MET A 183 -5.34 2.07 -8.25
CA MET A 183 -6.23 2.30 -7.10
C MET A 183 -7.26 3.42 -7.33
N ARG A 184 -7.10 4.24 -8.38
CA ARG A 184 -8.10 5.24 -8.78
C ARG A 184 -9.08 4.68 -9.81
N THR A 185 -9.05 3.37 -10.08
CA THR A 185 -9.81 2.68 -11.12
C THR A 185 -9.48 3.16 -12.54
N GLN A 186 -8.31 3.78 -12.72
CA GLN A 186 -7.82 4.25 -14.01
C GLN A 186 -6.96 3.16 -14.65
N ARG A 187 -7.07 3.03 -15.98
CA ARG A 187 -6.21 2.15 -16.77
C ARG A 187 -4.83 2.78 -16.88
N THR A 188 -3.80 2.01 -16.57
CA THR A 188 -2.40 2.40 -16.67
C THR A 188 -1.57 1.26 -17.26
N PHE A 189 -0.36 1.53 -17.73
CA PHE A 189 0.59 0.49 -18.12
C PHE A 189 1.45 0.06 -16.94
N GLU A 190 1.68 -1.24 -16.82
CA GLU A 190 2.77 -1.76 -16.01
C GLU A 190 4.10 -1.51 -16.72
N LEU A 191 4.98 -0.77 -16.06
CA LEU A 191 6.33 -0.45 -16.52
C LEU A 191 7.34 -1.07 -15.55
N SER A 192 8.15 -2.00 -16.04
CA SER A 192 9.20 -2.67 -15.26
C SER A 192 10.55 -2.49 -15.95
N ALA A 193 11.56 -2.11 -15.18
CA ALA A 193 12.96 -2.13 -15.63
C ALA A 193 13.37 -3.58 -15.97
N PRO A 194 14.30 -3.79 -16.91
CA PRO A 194 14.70 -5.15 -17.32
C PRO A 194 15.24 -6.05 -16.20
N ASP A 195 15.76 -5.46 -15.12
CA ASP A 195 16.25 -6.17 -13.93
C ASP A 195 15.29 -6.10 -12.73
N ALA A 196 14.06 -5.60 -12.94
CA ALA A 196 13.01 -5.71 -11.95
C ALA A 196 12.71 -7.18 -11.68
N ARG A 197 12.62 -7.55 -10.40
CA ARG A 197 12.26 -8.91 -10.03
C ARG A 197 10.89 -9.26 -10.62
N PRO A 198 10.73 -10.43 -11.26
CA PRO A 198 9.41 -10.86 -11.74
C PRO A 198 8.39 -10.82 -10.60
N LEU A 199 7.15 -10.42 -10.92
CA LEU A 199 6.05 -10.63 -9.99
C LEU A 199 5.87 -12.14 -9.77
N ILE A 200 5.71 -12.55 -8.53
CA ILE A 200 5.29 -13.92 -8.18
C ILE A 200 3.86 -14.11 -8.67
N TRP A 201 3.04 -13.04 -8.63
CA TRP A 201 1.66 -13.08 -9.10
C TRP A 201 1.43 -12.18 -10.32
N THR A 202 1.05 -12.80 -11.44
CA THR A 202 0.63 -12.08 -12.65
C THR A 202 -0.89 -12.04 -12.83
N GLY A 203 -1.69 -12.57 -11.90
CA GLY A 203 -3.15 -12.61 -12.00
C GLY A 203 -3.83 -11.26 -11.71
N GLY A 204 -5.00 -11.06 -12.31
CA GLY A 204 -5.79 -9.83 -12.35
C GLY A 204 -6.46 -9.73 -13.71
N ASP A 205 -7.72 -9.32 -13.78
CA ASP A 205 -8.49 -9.31 -15.04
C ASP A 205 -7.71 -8.53 -16.11
N GLU A 206 -7.53 -9.12 -17.30
CA GLU A 206 -7.14 -8.32 -18.48
C GLU A 206 -8.21 -7.22 -18.64
N PRO A 207 -7.83 -5.96 -18.89
CA PRO A 207 -8.82 -4.93 -19.13
C PRO A 207 -9.69 -5.36 -20.30
N GLU A 208 -11.00 -5.36 -20.07
CA GLU A 208 -12.01 -5.74 -21.05
C GLU A 208 -11.73 -5.02 -22.37
N SER A 209 -11.41 -5.79 -23.41
CA SER A 209 -11.68 -5.32 -24.78
C SER A 209 -13.19 -5.23 -24.88
N GLU A 210 -13.76 -4.01 -25.02
CA GLU A 210 -15.21 -3.83 -25.18
C GLU A 210 -15.75 -4.87 -26.19
N PRO A 211 -16.70 -5.73 -25.80
CA PRO A 211 -17.28 -6.64 -26.76
C PRO A 211 -18.08 -5.81 -27.76
N PRO A 212 -18.01 -6.11 -29.07
CA PRO A 212 -18.84 -5.43 -30.06
C PRO A 212 -20.30 -5.59 -29.67
N VAL A 213 -21.04 -4.47 -29.71
CA VAL A 213 -22.46 -4.37 -29.40
C VAL A 213 -23.24 -5.39 -30.24
N SER A 214 -23.48 -6.57 -29.68
CA SER A 214 -24.36 -7.58 -30.24
C SER A 214 -25.39 -7.95 -29.20
N SER A 215 -26.63 -7.65 -29.56
CA SER A 215 -27.86 -7.84 -28.80
C SER A 215 -28.00 -9.23 -28.17
N GLY A 216 -28.29 -9.26 -26.87
CA GLY A 216 -29.14 -10.30 -26.27
C GLY A 216 -28.48 -11.43 -25.47
N ALA A 217 -27.26 -11.27 -24.98
CA ALA A 217 -26.71 -12.20 -23.98
C ALA A 217 -27.06 -11.73 -22.55
N PRO A 218 -27.42 -12.64 -21.62
CA PRO A 218 -27.65 -12.27 -20.23
C PRO A 218 -26.35 -11.73 -19.59
N PRO A 219 -26.43 -10.81 -18.61
CA PRO A 219 -25.24 -10.31 -17.92
C PRO A 219 -24.46 -11.49 -17.33
N ARG A 220 -23.15 -11.55 -17.63
CA ARG A 220 -22.22 -12.54 -17.07
C ARG A 220 -21.74 -12.07 -15.68
N PRO A 221 -21.31 -13.01 -14.81
CA PRO A 221 -21.49 -12.90 -13.37
C PRO A 221 -20.57 -11.84 -12.75
N GLY A 222 -21.05 -11.18 -11.69
CA GLY A 222 -20.23 -10.29 -10.87
C GLY A 222 -19.09 -11.02 -10.17
N ILE A 223 -18.48 -10.38 -9.16
CA ILE A 223 -17.38 -10.85 -8.29
C ILE A 223 -17.64 -12.25 -7.62
N GLY A 224 -18.75 -12.93 -7.93
CA GLY A 224 -19.03 -14.31 -7.53
C GLY A 224 -18.19 -15.34 -8.29
N SER A 225 -16.93 -15.52 -7.88
CA SER A 225 -16.31 -16.83 -7.97
C SER A 225 -16.95 -17.77 -6.93
N ALA A 226 -16.85 -19.08 -7.15
CA ALA A 226 -17.31 -20.05 -6.16
C ALA A 226 -16.56 -19.81 -4.83
N GLY A 227 -17.30 -19.57 -3.75
CA GLY A 227 -16.71 -19.33 -2.42
C GLY A 227 -16.50 -17.86 -2.02
N VAL A 228 -17.02 -16.89 -2.79
CA VAL A 228 -17.07 -15.47 -2.40
C VAL A 228 -18.51 -15.03 -2.13
N SER A 229 -18.77 -14.51 -0.92
CA SER A 229 -20.05 -13.89 -0.57
C SER A 229 -19.91 -12.39 -0.44
N GLU A 230 -20.77 -11.65 -1.13
CA GLU A 230 -20.86 -10.19 -1.04
C GLU A 230 -21.96 -9.79 -0.04
N GLN A 231 -21.66 -8.85 0.85
CA GLN A 231 -22.58 -8.38 1.89
C GLN A 231 -22.42 -6.89 2.12
N VAL A 232 -23.44 -6.27 2.70
CA VAL A 232 -23.36 -4.92 3.27
C VAL A 232 -23.44 -5.06 4.79
N VAL A 233 -22.45 -4.50 5.48
CA VAL A 233 -22.38 -4.48 6.95
C VAL A 233 -22.26 -3.04 7.43
N GLU A 234 -22.75 -2.74 8.63
CA GLU A 234 -22.58 -1.43 9.23
C GLU A 234 -21.27 -1.42 10.04
N LEU A 235 -20.37 -0.48 9.74
CA LEU A 235 -19.10 -0.24 10.46
C LEU A 235 -19.01 1.26 10.75
N ASP A 236 -18.78 1.62 12.01
CA ASP A 236 -18.87 2.97 12.57
C ASP A 236 -20.17 3.68 12.13
N SER A 237 -21.30 2.98 12.36
CA SER A 237 -22.65 3.42 12.00
C SER A 237 -22.87 3.76 10.52
N THR A 238 -21.98 3.30 9.63
CA THR A 238 -22.04 3.61 8.21
C THR A 238 -21.94 2.31 7.39
N PRO A 239 -22.78 2.10 6.37
CA PRO A 239 -22.75 0.86 5.61
C PRO A 239 -21.47 0.72 4.76
N ARG A 240 -20.87 -0.47 4.75
CA ARG A 240 -19.72 -0.87 3.92
C ARG A 240 -20.06 -2.10 3.12
N LYS A 241 -19.57 -2.12 1.89
CA LYS A 241 -19.57 -3.32 1.08
C LYS A 241 -18.40 -4.20 1.50
N ILE A 242 -18.67 -5.47 1.76
CA ILE A 242 -17.64 -6.46 2.08
C ILE A 242 -17.74 -7.67 1.17
N TRP A 243 -16.61 -8.33 0.94
CA TRP A 243 -16.56 -9.67 0.38
C TRP A 243 -15.87 -10.61 1.35
N THR A 244 -16.51 -11.75 1.59
CA THR A 244 -15.96 -12.83 2.40
C THR A 244 -15.61 -13.99 1.50
N HIS A 245 -14.35 -14.42 1.53
CA HIS A 245 -13.85 -15.56 0.76
C HIS A 245 -13.26 -16.62 1.71
N ARG A 246 -13.50 -17.89 1.38
CA ARG A 246 -12.98 -19.04 2.15
C ARG A 246 -12.23 -19.98 1.20
N PRO A 247 -10.89 -20.02 1.26
CA PRO A 247 -10.11 -20.92 0.42
C PRO A 247 -10.36 -22.37 0.79
N ASP A 248 -10.60 -23.24 -0.19
CA ASP A 248 -10.97 -24.65 0.03
C ASP A 248 -9.92 -25.45 0.84
N ARG A 249 -8.65 -25.04 0.75
CA ARG A 249 -7.51 -25.74 1.37
C ARG A 249 -7.11 -25.20 2.75
N ALA A 250 -7.81 -24.17 3.25
CA ALA A 250 -7.43 -23.54 4.50
C ALA A 250 -7.90 -24.35 5.73
N PRO A 251 -7.03 -24.62 6.72
CA PRO A 251 -7.49 -25.16 7.99
C PRO A 251 -8.30 -24.09 8.76
N ALA A 252 -9.32 -24.50 9.50
CA ALA A 252 -10.15 -23.56 10.28
C ALA A 252 -9.34 -22.73 11.31
N SER A 253 -8.20 -23.26 11.76
CA SER A 253 -7.29 -22.60 12.69
C SER A 253 -6.27 -21.65 12.03
N ALA A 254 -6.23 -21.58 10.70
CA ALA A 254 -5.44 -20.57 9.99
C ALA A 254 -5.97 -19.17 10.32
N PRO A 255 -5.11 -18.14 10.28
CA PRO A 255 -5.53 -16.79 10.58
C PRO A 255 -6.55 -16.27 9.55
N VAL A 256 -7.29 -15.25 9.97
CA VAL A 256 -8.18 -14.46 9.11
C VAL A 256 -7.38 -13.32 8.49
N LEU A 257 -7.60 -13.03 7.21
CA LEU A 257 -7.08 -11.83 6.55
C LEU A 257 -8.20 -10.80 6.41
N VAL A 258 -8.02 -9.62 7.00
CA VAL A 258 -8.79 -8.43 6.69
C VAL A 258 -7.99 -7.57 5.72
N VAL A 259 -8.61 -7.13 4.62
CA VAL A 259 -7.96 -6.23 3.65
C VAL A 259 -8.82 -5.00 3.42
N PHE A 260 -8.23 -3.82 3.60
CA PHE A 260 -8.86 -2.54 3.30
C PHE A 260 -8.72 -2.20 1.82
N ASP A 261 -9.61 -1.34 1.31
CA ASP A 261 -9.77 -1.10 -0.13
C ASP A 261 -10.09 -2.40 -0.90
N GLY A 262 -10.98 -3.21 -0.32
CA GLY A 262 -11.24 -4.59 -0.71
C GLY A 262 -11.53 -4.80 -2.20
N GLU A 263 -12.37 -3.96 -2.81
CA GLU A 263 -12.70 -4.10 -4.23
C GLU A 263 -11.44 -4.01 -5.11
N ARG A 264 -10.56 -3.07 -4.77
CA ARG A 264 -9.35 -2.77 -5.55
C ARG A 264 -8.36 -3.94 -5.49
N PHE A 265 -8.15 -4.51 -4.31
CA PHE A 265 -7.30 -5.70 -4.17
C PHE A 265 -7.91 -6.93 -4.84
N ILE A 266 -9.23 -7.12 -4.77
CA ILE A 266 -9.92 -8.23 -5.45
C ILE A 266 -9.73 -8.11 -6.98
N ARG A 267 -9.98 -6.93 -7.56
CA ARG A 267 -9.75 -6.66 -9.00
C ARG A 267 -8.27 -6.81 -9.37
N GLY A 268 -7.37 -6.48 -8.45
CA GLY A 268 -5.93 -6.70 -8.57
C GLY A 268 -5.50 -8.18 -8.48
N GLY A 269 -6.44 -9.12 -8.38
CA GLY A 269 -6.19 -10.56 -8.41
C GLY A 269 -5.88 -11.18 -7.05
N LEU A 270 -6.15 -10.49 -5.93
CA LEU A 270 -5.82 -10.97 -4.57
C LEU A 270 -6.37 -12.37 -4.29
N LEU A 271 -7.65 -12.62 -4.54
CA LEU A 271 -8.29 -13.89 -4.16
C LEU A 271 -7.67 -15.08 -4.91
N ALA A 272 -7.43 -14.92 -6.21
CA ALA A 272 -6.77 -15.94 -7.01
C ALA A 272 -5.32 -16.18 -6.54
N GLY A 273 -4.59 -15.14 -6.15
CA GLY A 273 -3.25 -15.30 -5.55
C GLY A 273 -3.29 -16.02 -4.20
N ILE A 274 -4.32 -15.78 -3.38
CA ILE A 274 -4.52 -16.47 -2.11
C ILE A 274 -4.84 -17.96 -2.33
N ASP A 275 -5.70 -18.27 -3.30
CA ASP A 275 -6.06 -19.65 -3.62
C ASP A 275 -4.87 -20.49 -4.06
N GLU A 276 -3.80 -19.88 -4.57
CA GLU A 276 -2.56 -20.54 -4.93
C GLU A 276 -1.58 -20.77 -3.77
N LEU A 277 -1.78 -20.12 -2.62
CA LEU A 277 -0.91 -20.30 -1.47
C LEU A 277 -0.97 -21.76 -0.97
N ILE A 278 0.21 -22.27 -0.57
CA ILE A 278 0.32 -23.60 0.02
C ILE A 278 -0.43 -23.67 1.37
N ARG A 279 -0.37 -22.57 2.13
CA ARG A 279 -1.07 -22.39 3.41
C ARG A 279 -1.85 -21.07 3.33
N PRO A 280 -3.09 -21.06 2.83
CA PRO A 280 -3.89 -19.83 2.77
C PRO A 280 -4.54 -19.50 4.14
N PRO A 281 -4.95 -18.24 4.36
CA PRO A 281 -5.78 -17.86 5.50
C PRO A 281 -7.12 -18.60 5.50
N SER A 282 -7.74 -18.77 6.67
CA SER A 282 -9.03 -19.47 6.81
C SER A 282 -10.18 -18.69 6.19
N VAL A 283 -10.12 -17.37 6.30
CA VAL A 283 -11.11 -16.43 5.78
C VAL A 283 -10.42 -15.18 5.29
N ILE A 284 -10.92 -14.60 4.21
CA ILE A 284 -10.56 -13.27 3.74
C ILE A 284 -11.81 -12.41 3.89
N ILE A 285 -11.69 -11.27 4.56
CA ILE A 285 -12.73 -10.24 4.67
C ILE A 285 -12.19 -8.98 4.00
N ALA A 286 -12.65 -8.70 2.79
CA ALA A 286 -12.26 -7.54 2.02
C ALA A 286 -13.29 -6.42 2.22
N ILE A 287 -12.87 -5.32 2.85
CA ILE A 287 -13.72 -4.19 3.21
C ILE A 287 -13.51 -3.05 2.23
N ASP A 288 -14.56 -2.68 1.49
CA ASP A 288 -14.49 -1.53 0.61
C ASP A 288 -14.81 -0.23 1.33
N HIS A 289 -14.23 0.86 0.83
CA HIS A 289 -14.38 2.21 1.39
C HIS A 289 -15.04 3.17 0.39
N ALA A 290 -15.79 2.64 -0.58
CA ALA A 290 -16.69 3.44 -1.41
C ALA A 290 -18.05 3.60 -0.70
N PRO A 291 -18.70 4.77 -0.83
CA PRO A 291 -20.02 4.99 -0.29
C PRO A 291 -21.01 4.08 -1.03
N ILE A 292 -21.89 3.42 -0.28
CA ILE A 292 -23.02 2.71 -0.87
C ILE A 292 -24.06 3.76 -1.25
N ALA A 293 -24.39 3.85 -2.54
CA ALA A 293 -25.50 4.68 -2.98
C ALA A 293 -26.78 4.16 -2.30
N GLU A 294 -27.37 4.93 -1.39
CA GLU A 294 -28.70 4.62 -0.88
C GLU A 294 -29.67 4.62 -2.07
N ALA A 295 -30.29 3.47 -2.34
CA ALA A 295 -31.48 3.45 -3.18
C ALA A 295 -32.52 4.30 -2.46
N ALA A 296 -32.79 5.50 -2.98
CA ALA A 296 -33.73 6.43 -2.38
C ALA A 296 -35.03 5.70 -2.02
N PRO A 297 -35.49 5.75 -0.76
CA PRO A 297 -36.76 5.15 -0.39
C PRO A 297 -37.89 5.89 -1.12
N GLY A 298 -38.55 5.24 -2.09
CA GLY A 298 -39.76 5.77 -2.73
C GLY A 298 -39.78 5.87 -4.26
N SER A 299 -38.93 5.16 -5.01
CA SER A 299 -39.02 5.10 -6.48
C SER A 299 -40.16 4.23 -7.03
N GLU A 300 -41.01 3.66 -6.17
CA GLU A 300 -42.35 3.18 -6.55
C GLU A 300 -43.39 4.28 -6.29
N GLY A 301 -43.35 5.32 -7.12
CA GLY A 301 -44.35 6.39 -7.14
C GLY A 301 -44.75 6.68 -8.57
N ASP A 302 -45.99 6.38 -8.91
CA ASP A 302 -46.61 6.63 -10.22
C ASP A 302 -46.24 8.02 -10.77
N GLY A 303 -45.49 8.02 -11.86
CA GLY A 303 -45.14 9.23 -12.59
C GLY A 303 -46.39 9.89 -13.16
N LEU A 304 -46.83 10.99 -12.55
CA LEU A 304 -47.85 11.88 -13.10
C LEU A 304 -47.48 13.37 -13.04
N ASP A 305 -46.31 13.76 -12.55
CA ASP A 305 -45.78 15.11 -12.76
C ASP A 305 -44.39 15.04 -13.41
N GLY A 306 -44.24 15.71 -14.54
CA GLY A 306 -43.00 15.73 -15.34
C GLY A 306 -41.86 16.54 -14.70
N SER A 307 -41.68 16.43 -13.39
CA SER A 307 -40.55 17.00 -12.67
C SER A 307 -39.38 16.02 -12.73
N PRO A 308 -38.16 16.44 -13.10
CA PRO A 308 -37.01 15.55 -13.11
C PRO A 308 -36.65 15.17 -11.66
N VAL A 309 -37.13 14.02 -11.19
CA VAL A 309 -36.74 13.41 -9.92
C VAL A 309 -35.49 12.56 -10.17
N GLY A 310 -34.43 12.90 -9.44
CA GLY A 310 -33.13 12.23 -9.51
C GLY A 310 -32.02 13.25 -9.74
N THR A 311 -31.51 13.84 -8.66
CA THR A 311 -30.24 14.56 -8.71
C THR A 311 -29.17 13.55 -9.12
N VAL A 312 -28.74 13.60 -10.38
CA VAL A 312 -27.62 12.79 -10.87
C VAL A 312 -26.40 13.20 -10.05
N ARG A 313 -25.95 12.35 -9.12
CA ARG A 313 -24.66 12.54 -8.44
C ARG A 313 -23.58 12.48 -9.52
N SER A 314 -22.68 13.45 -9.52
CA SER A 314 -21.57 13.44 -10.47
C SER A 314 -20.50 12.46 -10.00
N ALA A 315 -19.79 11.82 -10.92
CA ALA A 315 -18.68 10.92 -10.59
C ALA A 315 -17.58 11.59 -9.73
N ALA A 316 -17.44 12.92 -9.83
CA ALA A 316 -16.54 13.69 -8.98
C ALA A 316 -17.04 13.74 -7.52
N THR A 317 -18.34 13.98 -7.31
CA THR A 317 -18.97 14.01 -5.98
C THR A 317 -18.89 12.65 -5.29
N ASP A 318 -19.05 11.56 -6.03
CA ASP A 318 -18.94 10.21 -5.47
C ASP A 318 -17.49 9.86 -5.09
N ARG A 319 -16.50 10.36 -5.86
CA ARG A 319 -15.08 10.20 -5.54
C ARG A 319 -14.66 10.99 -4.30
N GLU A 320 -15.16 12.20 -4.11
CA GLU A 320 -14.91 12.99 -2.90
C GLU A 320 -15.52 12.32 -1.67
N ALA A 321 -16.79 11.91 -1.75
CA ALA A 321 -17.44 11.17 -0.68
C ALA A 321 -16.70 9.85 -0.34
N ALA A 322 -16.17 9.15 -1.33
CA ALA A 322 -15.31 7.98 -1.10
C ALA A 322 -13.98 8.32 -0.43
N ALA A 323 -13.37 9.46 -0.77
CA ALA A 323 -12.14 9.90 -0.14
C ALA A 323 -12.37 10.25 1.34
N ASP A 324 -13.47 10.94 1.64
CA ASP A 324 -13.83 11.33 3.00
C ASP A 324 -14.16 10.12 3.87
N LEU A 325 -14.99 9.19 3.35
CA LEU A 325 -15.32 7.95 4.05
C LEU A 325 -14.07 7.11 4.33
N ARG A 326 -13.22 6.96 3.30
CA ARG A 326 -11.96 6.23 3.46
C ARG A 326 -11.04 6.88 4.49
N ALA A 327 -11.01 8.22 4.57
CA ALA A 327 -10.23 8.92 5.58
C ALA A 327 -10.83 8.75 6.98
N SER A 328 -12.15 8.84 7.13
CA SER A 328 -12.82 8.69 8.43
C SER A 328 -12.63 7.29 9.02
N ASP A 329 -12.58 6.26 8.18
CA ASP A 329 -12.41 4.88 8.63
C ASP A 329 -10.95 4.55 8.98
N LEU A 330 -10.02 4.98 8.12
CA LEU A 330 -8.66 4.44 8.12
C LEU A 330 -7.64 5.33 8.82
N VAL A 331 -7.97 6.58 9.13
CA VAL A 331 -7.06 7.48 9.86
C VAL A 331 -7.34 7.36 11.37
N LEU A 332 -6.70 6.35 11.98
CA LEU A 332 -6.64 6.14 13.43
C LEU A 332 -8.02 6.06 14.14
N ASN A 333 -9.04 5.54 13.45
CA ASN A 333 -10.40 5.48 14.00
C ASN A 333 -10.57 4.28 14.97
N PRO A 334 -10.80 4.51 16.28
CA PRO A 334 -10.98 3.44 17.24
C PRO A 334 -12.29 2.67 17.05
N ARG A 335 -13.38 3.33 16.67
CA ARG A 335 -14.70 2.69 16.52
C ARG A 335 -14.71 1.74 15.34
N PHE A 336 -14.20 2.19 14.20
CA PHE A 336 -14.02 1.33 13.03
C PHE A 336 -13.14 0.12 13.35
N CYS A 337 -12.07 0.32 14.14
CA CYS A 337 -11.21 -0.79 14.59
C CYS A 337 -11.96 -1.82 15.44
N ASP A 338 -12.73 -1.35 16.42
CA ASP A 338 -13.48 -2.21 17.33
C ASP A 338 -14.59 -2.97 16.58
N ASP A 339 -15.30 -2.32 15.65
CA ASP A 339 -16.34 -2.94 14.83
C ASP A 339 -15.77 -4.00 13.87
N VAL A 340 -14.59 -3.78 13.28
CA VAL A 340 -13.91 -4.80 12.46
C VAL A 340 -13.49 -6.01 13.29
N LEU A 341 -13.05 -5.81 14.54
CA LEU A 341 -12.72 -6.91 15.44
C LEU A 341 -13.98 -7.75 15.74
N GLU A 342 -15.11 -7.12 16.00
CA GLU A 342 -16.40 -7.81 16.18
C GLU A 342 -16.85 -8.55 14.91
N LEU A 343 -16.75 -7.92 13.74
CA LEU A 343 -17.04 -8.55 12.46
C LEU A 343 -16.23 -9.84 12.23
N VAL A 344 -14.93 -9.82 12.57
CA VAL A 344 -14.07 -11.01 12.44
C VAL A 344 -14.51 -12.11 13.41
N ARG A 345 -14.84 -11.77 14.66
CA ARG A 345 -15.30 -12.74 15.66
C ARG A 345 -16.60 -13.43 15.23
N ASP A 346 -17.52 -12.69 14.63
CA ASP A 346 -18.77 -13.23 14.11
C ASP A 346 -18.56 -14.08 12.86
N THR A 347 -17.68 -13.64 11.96
CA THR A 347 -17.45 -14.31 10.68
C THR A 347 -16.56 -15.55 10.82
N ALA A 348 -15.62 -15.56 11.77
CA ALA A 348 -14.60 -16.58 11.92
C ALA A 348 -14.35 -16.93 13.41
N PRO A 349 -15.35 -17.51 14.09
CA PRO A 349 -15.28 -17.78 15.53
C PRO A 349 -14.19 -18.79 15.94
N GLU A 350 -13.63 -19.54 14.98
CA GLU A 350 -12.56 -20.51 15.20
C GLU A 350 -11.16 -19.87 15.23
N ALA A 351 -11.02 -18.60 14.84
CA ALA A 351 -9.76 -17.86 14.82
C ALA A 351 -9.91 -16.39 15.27
N PRO A 352 -10.59 -16.11 16.41
CA PRO A 352 -11.02 -14.76 16.78
C PRO A 352 -9.86 -13.81 17.13
N ASP A 353 -8.69 -14.35 17.49
CA ASP A 353 -7.51 -13.59 17.90
C ASP A 353 -6.29 -13.86 16.99
N ARG A 354 -6.51 -14.40 15.78
CA ARG A 354 -5.45 -14.64 14.80
C ARG A 354 -5.75 -13.86 13.52
N ILE A 355 -5.72 -12.54 13.63
CA ILE A 355 -6.16 -11.66 12.56
C ILE A 355 -4.95 -10.96 11.93
N LEU A 356 -4.80 -11.12 10.62
CA LEU A 356 -3.91 -10.31 9.80
C LEU A 356 -4.73 -9.18 9.20
N VAL A 357 -4.28 -7.95 9.36
CA VAL A 357 -4.91 -6.78 8.74
C VAL A 357 -3.94 -6.14 7.76
N ALA A 358 -4.39 -5.93 6.53
CA ALA A 358 -3.56 -5.44 5.44
C ALA A 358 -4.19 -4.23 4.75
N GLY A 359 -3.34 -3.31 4.30
CA GLY A 359 -3.80 -2.19 3.49
C GLY A 359 -2.65 -1.32 2.99
N ALA A 360 -2.99 -0.42 2.06
CA ALA A 360 -2.06 0.54 1.49
C ALA A 360 -2.42 1.99 1.83
N SER A 361 -1.44 2.89 1.92
CA SER A 361 -1.68 4.30 2.24
C SER A 361 -2.39 4.43 3.59
N TYR A 362 -3.60 5.03 3.65
CA TYR A 362 -4.42 5.02 4.88
C TYR A 362 -4.73 3.61 5.38
N GLY A 363 -4.93 2.63 4.51
CA GLY A 363 -5.12 1.23 4.93
C GLY A 363 -3.88 0.67 5.62
N GLY A 364 -2.68 1.10 5.22
CA GLY A 364 -1.43 0.71 5.88
C GLY A 364 -1.28 1.34 7.26
N LEU A 365 -1.68 2.62 7.39
CA LEU A 365 -1.80 3.32 8.68
C LEU A 365 -2.78 2.61 9.62
N ALA A 366 -3.98 2.28 9.11
CA ALA A 366 -5.00 1.55 9.86
C ALA A 366 -4.50 0.18 10.30
N ALA A 367 -3.83 -0.58 9.42
CA ALA A 367 -3.28 -1.89 9.76
C ALA A 367 -2.28 -1.81 10.93
N THR A 368 -1.41 -0.79 10.96
CA THR A 368 -0.53 -0.53 12.11
C THR A 368 -1.32 -0.16 13.35
N TYR A 369 -2.30 0.73 13.22
CA TYR A 369 -3.13 1.19 14.34
C TYR A 369 -3.88 0.03 15.01
N PHE A 370 -4.42 -0.89 14.21
CA PHE A 370 -5.13 -2.07 14.71
C PHE A 370 -4.19 -2.98 15.51
N ALA A 371 -2.97 -3.23 15.01
CA ALA A 371 -1.95 -4.01 15.71
C ALA A 371 -1.45 -3.34 17.00
N LEU A 372 -1.46 -2.01 17.06
CA LEU A 372 -1.14 -1.26 18.29
C LEU A 372 -2.29 -1.30 19.30
N ARG A 373 -3.54 -1.17 18.84
CA ARG A 373 -4.72 -1.09 19.70
C ARG A 373 -5.12 -2.44 20.30
N HIS A 374 -5.08 -3.50 19.49
CA HIS A 374 -5.40 -4.86 19.92
C HIS A 374 -4.25 -5.83 19.57
N PRO A 375 -3.09 -5.71 20.24
CA PRO A 375 -1.89 -6.49 19.92
C PRO A 375 -2.05 -8.01 20.11
N ASP A 376 -3.03 -8.44 20.91
CA ASP A 376 -3.34 -9.85 21.10
C ASP A 376 -4.19 -10.45 19.96
N SER A 377 -4.82 -9.60 19.13
CA SER A 377 -5.74 -10.03 18.07
C SER A 377 -5.22 -9.71 16.67
N PHE A 378 -4.61 -8.54 16.46
CA PHE A 378 -4.19 -8.08 15.13
C PHE A 378 -2.67 -8.11 14.93
N ARG A 379 -2.28 -8.51 13.72
CA ARG A 379 -0.96 -8.26 13.14
C ARG A 379 -1.08 -7.47 11.85
N GLY A 380 -0.24 -6.47 11.65
CA GLY A 380 -0.36 -5.52 10.54
C GLY A 380 0.54 -5.81 9.34
N ILE A 381 -0.02 -5.73 8.12
CA ILE A 381 0.73 -5.62 6.86
C ILE A 381 0.52 -4.21 6.31
N SER A 382 1.50 -3.33 6.54
CA SER A 382 1.41 -1.91 6.22
C SER A 382 2.20 -1.57 4.95
N LEU A 383 1.49 -1.28 3.86
CA LEU A 383 2.07 -0.97 2.56
C LEU A 383 2.01 0.54 2.29
N SER A 384 3.15 1.18 2.09
CA SER A 384 3.28 2.63 1.90
C SER A 384 2.41 3.43 2.89
N PRO A 385 2.53 3.20 4.21
CA PRO A 385 1.57 3.71 5.20
C PRO A 385 1.63 5.24 5.33
N SER A 386 0.46 5.86 5.55
CA SER A 386 0.34 7.31 5.65
C SER A 386 0.70 7.88 7.02
N TYR A 387 1.90 7.61 7.53
CA TYR A 387 2.29 8.00 8.89
C TYR A 387 2.44 9.51 9.10
N TRP A 388 2.43 10.34 8.05
CA TRP A 388 2.33 11.81 8.19
C TRP A 388 0.98 12.28 8.72
N GLN A 389 -0.05 11.43 8.68
CA GLN A 389 -1.38 11.81 9.16
C GLN A 389 -1.46 11.81 10.68
N SER A 390 -2.35 12.66 11.17
CA SER A 390 -2.80 12.70 12.56
C SER A 390 -4.30 12.45 12.63
N ASP A 391 -4.78 12.00 13.79
CA ASP A 391 -6.22 11.99 14.08
C ASP A 391 -6.77 13.42 14.33
N ASP A 392 -8.06 13.50 14.67
CA ASP A 392 -8.76 14.74 15.00
C ASP A 392 -8.21 15.47 16.23
N GLN A 393 -7.49 14.75 17.10
CA GLN A 393 -6.80 15.27 18.27
C GLN A 393 -5.34 15.65 17.98
N GLY A 394 -4.87 15.46 16.75
CA GLY A 394 -3.50 15.75 16.35
C GLY A 394 -2.49 14.64 16.69
N ARG A 395 -2.93 13.50 17.23
CA ARG A 395 -2.06 12.38 17.60
C ARG A 395 -1.54 11.66 16.36
N ARG A 396 -0.27 11.28 16.39
CA ARG A 396 0.37 10.45 15.37
C ARG A 396 0.29 8.97 15.74
N ILE A 397 0.64 8.09 14.80
CA ILE A 397 0.54 6.64 15.00
C ILE A 397 1.35 6.15 16.22
N TRP A 398 2.52 6.72 16.48
CA TRP A 398 3.38 6.35 17.61
C TRP A 398 2.88 6.88 18.96
N ASP A 399 1.94 7.83 18.96
CA ASP A 399 1.27 8.27 20.19
C ASP A 399 0.17 7.27 20.62
N CYS A 400 -0.13 6.28 19.78
CA CYS A 400 -1.11 5.22 20.03
C CYS A 400 -0.49 3.93 20.60
N VAL A 401 0.81 3.94 20.92
CA VAL A 401 1.47 2.78 21.54
C VAL A 401 0.87 2.53 22.93
N PRO A 402 0.47 1.29 23.26
CA PRO A 402 -0.07 0.97 24.58
C PRO A 402 0.92 1.36 25.69
N ASP A 403 0.42 1.99 26.74
CA ASP A 403 1.20 2.18 27.96
C ASP A 403 1.63 0.81 28.46
N ARG A 404 2.94 0.59 28.60
CA ARG A 404 3.49 -0.57 29.31
C ARG A 404 3.20 -0.43 30.80
N ALA A 405 1.95 -0.59 31.21
CA ALA A 405 1.57 -0.62 32.61
C ALA A 405 2.08 -1.92 33.24
N GLY A 406 3.10 -1.82 34.10
CA GLY A 406 3.61 -2.97 34.87
C GLY A 406 5.02 -2.84 35.46
N GLY A 407 5.68 -1.68 35.40
CA GLY A 407 6.90 -1.44 36.17
C GLY A 407 6.55 -1.24 37.66
N THR A 408 6.59 -2.32 38.43
CA THR A 408 6.63 -2.41 39.90
C THR A 408 6.44 -1.09 40.67
N GLU A 409 5.20 -0.64 40.86
CA GLU A 409 4.90 0.27 41.98
C GLU A 409 4.79 -0.58 43.24
N ALA A 410 5.74 -0.37 44.15
CA ALA A 410 5.74 -0.97 45.48
C ALA A 410 4.48 -0.54 46.25
N PRO A 411 3.87 -1.44 47.04
CA PRO A 411 2.64 -1.12 47.75
C PRO A 411 2.93 -0.25 48.98
N GLY A 412 2.25 0.89 49.07
CA GLY A 412 1.99 1.58 50.33
C GLY A 412 2.04 3.10 50.23
N GLN A 413 0.89 3.78 50.19
CA GLN A 413 0.11 4.18 51.35
C GLN A 413 -1.06 5.08 50.89
N GLY A 414 -2.20 4.94 51.56
CA GLY A 414 -3.46 5.55 51.17
C GLY A 414 -3.58 7.06 51.46
N GLU A 415 -4.45 7.65 50.64
CA GLU A 415 -5.42 8.71 50.89
C GLU A 415 -5.01 10.18 51.10
N SER A 416 -5.65 11.01 50.26
CA SER A 416 -6.31 12.28 50.55
C SER A 416 -5.70 13.55 49.93
N ALA A 417 -6.62 14.38 49.44
CA ALA A 417 -6.46 15.61 48.69
C ALA A 417 -5.85 16.78 49.50
N GLY A 418 -5.25 17.75 48.78
CA GLY A 418 -5.13 19.14 49.25
C GLY A 418 -3.73 19.75 49.25
N SER A 419 -3.46 20.50 48.18
CA SER A 419 -2.59 21.68 47.97
C SER A 419 -1.69 22.30 49.09
N VAL A 420 -0.53 22.80 48.61
CA VAL A 420 0.29 23.99 48.99
C VAL A 420 1.48 23.85 49.99
N GLU A 421 2.67 24.13 49.44
CA GLU A 421 3.92 24.79 49.93
C GLU A 421 4.72 24.37 51.20
N SER A 422 6.02 24.12 50.93
CA SER A 422 7.27 24.65 51.51
C SER A 422 7.82 24.26 52.92
N GLU A 423 9.13 24.02 52.86
CA GLU A 423 10.22 24.16 53.87
C GLU A 423 10.50 23.09 54.97
N ARG A 424 11.73 22.55 54.84
CA ARG A 424 12.79 22.26 55.84
C ARG A 424 12.54 21.34 57.05
N GLY A 425 13.44 20.35 57.20
CA GLY A 425 13.97 19.92 58.50
C GLY A 425 14.02 18.40 58.76
N GLU A 426 15.20 17.81 58.62
CA GLU A 426 15.65 16.57 59.30
C GLU A 426 15.72 16.73 60.84
N PRO A 427 16.03 15.68 61.66
CA PRO A 427 15.62 14.26 61.62
C PRO A 427 15.34 13.66 63.05
N ALA A 428 15.15 12.34 63.10
CA ALA A 428 15.52 11.38 64.16
C ALA A 428 14.49 10.91 65.22
N ALA A 429 14.33 9.56 65.28
CA ALA A 429 14.47 8.67 66.46
C ALA A 429 13.70 7.35 66.20
N ARG A 430 14.39 6.21 65.97
CA ARG A 430 14.79 5.18 66.96
C ARG A 430 13.65 4.63 67.84
N GLY A 431 13.32 3.35 67.63
CA GLY A 431 12.58 2.50 68.56
C GLY A 431 12.75 1.02 68.19
N GLU A 432 13.50 0.30 69.01
CA GLU A 432 13.94 -1.10 68.86
C GLU A 432 12.86 -2.16 69.19
N PRO A 433 13.12 -3.46 68.91
CA PRO A 433 12.12 -4.53 68.82
C PRO A 433 11.99 -5.40 70.09
N GLY A 434 10.82 -6.01 70.27
CA GLY A 434 10.57 -7.04 71.28
C GLY A 434 10.56 -8.45 70.68
N ARG A 435 11.53 -9.27 71.07
CA ARG A 435 11.57 -10.73 70.84
C ARG A 435 10.67 -11.48 71.83
N GLY A 436 10.12 -12.62 71.41
CA GLY A 436 9.44 -13.58 72.29
C GLY A 436 8.99 -14.85 71.56
N GLU A 437 9.92 -15.77 71.33
CA GLU A 437 9.72 -17.21 71.07
C GLU A 437 9.75 -17.99 72.42
N PRO A 438 9.60 -19.33 72.50
CA PRO A 438 8.99 -20.33 71.60
C PRO A 438 8.18 -21.44 72.35
N ALA A 439 7.53 -22.36 71.61
CA ALA A 439 7.31 -23.78 71.96
C ALA A 439 6.62 -24.48 70.76
N ALA A 440 7.26 -25.40 70.02
CA ALA A 440 7.56 -26.82 70.30
C ALA A 440 6.51 -27.80 69.71
N HIS A 441 6.96 -28.46 68.63
CA HIS A 441 6.73 -29.84 68.17
C HIS A 441 5.33 -30.47 68.11
N GLY A 442 4.98 -30.89 66.89
CA GLY A 442 4.08 -32.00 66.60
C GLY A 442 3.98 -32.27 65.09
N GLU A 443 4.74 -33.25 64.58
CA GLU A 443 4.39 -33.94 63.32
C GLU A 443 3.36 -35.03 63.63
N PRO A 444 2.42 -35.32 62.71
CA PRO A 444 2.65 -36.47 61.82
C PRO A 444 2.03 -36.35 60.43
N GLY A 445 2.53 -37.18 59.51
CA GLY A 445 1.64 -37.90 58.57
C GLY A 445 1.78 -37.53 57.10
N GLN A 446 2.44 -38.42 56.36
CA GLN A 446 2.38 -38.54 54.89
C GLN A 446 0.92 -38.68 54.42
N GLY A 447 0.50 -37.76 53.56
CA GLY A 447 -0.72 -37.82 52.77
C GLY A 447 -0.40 -37.30 51.37
N ASP A 448 -0.63 -38.14 50.38
CA ASP A 448 -0.60 -37.83 48.95
C ASP A 448 -1.77 -36.88 48.60
N PRO A 449 -1.55 -35.84 47.78
CA PRO A 449 -2.63 -35.38 46.92
C PRO A 449 -2.15 -35.23 45.47
N ASP A 450 -2.78 -36.03 44.64
CA ASP A 450 -3.02 -35.78 43.23
C ASP A 450 -3.54 -34.34 42.97
N ALA A 451 -3.26 -33.84 41.77
CA ALA A 451 -3.91 -32.70 41.12
C ALA A 451 -3.79 -31.30 41.77
N ARG A 452 -2.69 -30.59 41.47
CA ARG A 452 -2.75 -29.16 41.12
C ARG A 452 -1.79 -28.88 39.97
N GLY A 453 -2.35 -28.83 38.76
CA GLY A 453 -1.68 -28.16 37.66
C GLY A 453 -1.46 -26.71 38.04
N GLU A 454 -0.20 -26.32 38.23
CA GLU A 454 0.14 -24.91 38.23
C GLU A 454 -0.11 -24.40 36.80
N PRO A 455 -0.97 -23.38 36.62
CA PRO A 455 -0.97 -22.67 35.36
C PRO A 455 0.41 -22.00 35.27
N ARG A 456 1.23 -22.42 34.31
CA ARG A 456 2.30 -21.57 33.78
C ARG A 456 1.61 -20.38 33.13
N GLN A 457 1.25 -19.41 33.95
CA GLN A 457 0.91 -18.06 33.51
C GLN A 457 2.23 -17.44 33.08
N GLY A 458 2.65 -17.80 31.87
CA GLY A 458 3.70 -17.11 31.16
C GLY A 458 3.19 -15.70 30.93
N ASP A 459 3.88 -14.75 31.55
CA ASP A 459 3.74 -13.32 31.34
C ASP A 459 4.18 -13.02 29.89
N HIS A 460 3.34 -13.37 28.92
CA HIS A 460 3.51 -12.96 27.54
C HIS A 460 2.89 -11.57 27.43
N ALA A 461 3.70 -10.55 27.74
CA ALA A 461 3.39 -9.19 27.35
C ALA A 461 3.00 -9.21 25.87
N ALA A 462 1.79 -8.71 25.56
CA ALA A 462 1.24 -8.68 24.22
C ALA A 462 2.29 -8.11 23.24
N ARG A 463 2.70 -8.92 22.27
CA ARG A 463 3.72 -8.52 21.29
C ARG A 463 3.03 -7.83 20.13
N VAL A 464 3.17 -6.51 20.07
CA VAL A 464 2.84 -5.74 18.87
C VAL A 464 3.62 -6.30 17.69
N ASP A 465 2.93 -6.67 16.62
CA ASP A 465 3.53 -7.27 15.43
C ASP A 465 2.96 -6.65 14.15
N PHE A 466 3.81 -6.01 13.36
CA PHE A 466 3.47 -5.50 12.04
C PHE A 466 4.72 -5.32 11.18
N CYS A 467 4.54 -5.39 9.85
CA CYS A 467 5.58 -5.06 8.88
C CYS A 467 5.27 -3.75 8.16
N ILE A 468 6.31 -2.98 7.86
CA ILE A 468 6.24 -1.76 7.05
C ILE A 468 6.97 -2.03 5.73
N ASP A 469 6.29 -1.85 4.61
CA ASP A 469 6.88 -1.78 3.28
C ASP A 469 6.63 -0.38 2.70
N HIS A 470 7.60 0.20 2.00
CA HIS A 470 7.42 1.49 1.33
C HIS A 470 8.32 1.63 0.11
N GLY A 471 7.93 2.48 -0.84
CA GLY A 471 8.71 2.81 -2.01
C GLY A 471 9.84 3.77 -1.68
N THR A 472 10.96 3.65 -2.38
CA THR A 472 12.07 4.62 -2.29
C THR A 472 11.79 5.90 -3.07
N LEU A 473 10.79 5.90 -3.96
CA LEU A 473 10.45 7.03 -4.84
C LEU A 473 9.20 7.80 -4.36
N GLU A 474 8.75 7.55 -3.14
CA GLU A 474 7.62 8.23 -2.50
C GLU A 474 8.10 9.03 -1.27
N THR A 475 8.82 10.13 -1.51
CA THR A 475 9.60 10.87 -0.49
C THR A 475 8.85 11.10 0.83
N VAL A 476 7.63 11.67 0.77
CA VAL A 476 6.85 11.99 1.99
C VAL A 476 6.52 10.73 2.80
N ILE A 477 6.22 9.62 2.12
CA ILE A 477 5.92 8.34 2.75
C ILE A 477 7.19 7.74 3.35
N ALA A 478 8.26 7.67 2.56
CA ALA A 478 9.54 7.13 3.00
C ALA A 478 10.10 7.88 4.22
N GLU A 479 10.01 9.22 4.24
CA GLU A 479 10.41 10.05 5.38
C GLU A 479 9.54 9.76 6.60
N SER A 480 8.21 9.71 6.44
CA SER A 480 7.30 9.40 7.56
C SER A 480 7.45 7.96 8.08
N ALA A 481 7.83 7.02 7.23
CA ALA A 481 8.13 5.64 7.61
C ALA A 481 9.42 5.55 8.42
N ALA A 482 10.46 6.29 8.04
CA ALA A 482 11.70 6.38 8.81
C ALA A 482 11.45 7.02 10.19
N GLU A 483 10.72 8.14 10.22
CA GLU A 483 10.31 8.80 11.47
C GLU A 483 9.54 7.85 12.38
N ALA A 484 8.56 7.11 11.84
CA ALA A 484 7.79 6.15 12.62
C ALA A 484 8.64 5.01 13.19
N VAL A 485 9.61 4.48 12.42
CA VAL A 485 10.53 3.44 12.92
C VAL A 485 11.34 3.95 14.11
N ASP A 486 11.87 5.16 14.05
CA ASP A 486 12.62 5.77 15.15
C ASP A 486 11.73 5.98 16.40
N GLU A 487 10.51 6.49 16.20
CA GLU A 487 9.55 6.72 17.28
C GLU A 487 9.05 5.40 17.92
N PHE A 488 8.85 4.34 17.13
CA PHE A 488 8.51 3.01 17.65
C PHE A 488 9.67 2.39 18.42
N ALA A 489 10.90 2.50 17.91
CA ALA A 489 12.09 2.02 18.59
C ALA A 489 12.29 2.72 19.94
N ALA A 490 12.06 4.05 20.00
CA ALA A 490 12.10 4.81 21.25
C ALA A 490 11.06 4.34 22.29
N ARG A 491 9.97 3.72 21.84
CA ARG A 491 8.91 3.12 22.68
C ARG A 491 9.09 1.62 22.89
N GLY A 492 10.20 1.06 22.43
CA GLY A 492 10.57 -0.34 22.62
C GLY A 492 9.81 -1.32 21.72
N ILE A 493 9.25 -0.86 20.60
CA ILE A 493 8.68 -1.71 19.55
C ILE A 493 9.72 -1.82 18.44
N GLU A 494 10.25 -3.02 18.23
CA GLU A 494 11.21 -3.28 17.16
C GLU A 494 10.47 -3.54 15.85
N VAL A 495 10.64 -2.64 14.88
CA VAL A 495 10.06 -2.75 13.54
C VAL A 495 11.14 -2.46 12.51
N THR A 496 11.10 -3.18 11.39
CA THR A 496 11.96 -2.89 10.24
C THR A 496 11.11 -2.47 9.05
N ALA A 497 11.36 -1.27 8.55
CA ALA A 497 10.82 -0.82 7.28
C ALA A 497 11.60 -1.46 6.12
N ARG A 498 10.86 -1.96 5.13
CA ARG A 498 11.39 -2.67 3.97
C ARG A 498 11.16 -1.81 2.71
N PRO A 499 12.22 -1.29 2.10
CA PRO A 499 12.07 -0.48 0.90
C PRO A 499 11.85 -1.36 -0.35
N PHE A 500 11.05 -0.86 -1.30
CA PHE A 500 10.97 -1.35 -2.68
C PHE A 500 11.29 -0.23 -3.68
N ILE A 501 11.74 -0.59 -4.88
CA ILE A 501 12.11 0.39 -5.90
C ILE A 501 10.87 0.75 -6.73
N GLY A 502 10.13 1.73 -6.24
CA GLY A 502 8.90 2.24 -6.84
C GLY A 502 8.37 3.45 -6.07
N GLY A 503 7.32 4.08 -6.60
CA GLY A 503 6.61 5.17 -5.94
C GLY A 503 5.41 4.68 -5.12
N HIS A 504 4.37 5.51 -5.05
CA HIS A 504 3.11 5.20 -4.37
C HIS A 504 2.23 4.33 -5.27
N GLU A 505 2.54 3.04 -5.32
CA GLU A 505 2.21 2.19 -6.46
C GLU A 505 1.46 0.90 -6.09
N HIS A 506 0.28 0.74 -6.69
CA HIS A 506 -0.57 -0.45 -6.53
C HIS A 506 0.07 -1.73 -7.06
N LEU A 507 0.85 -1.64 -8.14
CA LEU A 507 1.58 -2.79 -8.71
C LEU A 507 2.50 -3.46 -7.69
N TRP A 508 3.12 -2.67 -6.80
CA TRP A 508 3.90 -3.20 -5.69
C TRP A 508 3.00 -3.75 -4.59
N TRP A 509 1.93 -3.04 -4.23
CA TRP A 509 1.08 -3.43 -3.10
C TRP A 509 0.34 -4.76 -3.31
N ARG A 510 -0.18 -5.01 -4.53
CA ARG A 510 -0.86 -6.28 -4.85
C ARG A 510 0.05 -7.51 -4.72
N GLU A 511 1.35 -7.31 -4.93
CA GLU A 511 2.37 -8.35 -4.81
C GLU A 511 2.82 -8.49 -3.36
N LEU A 512 3.17 -7.37 -2.72
CA LEU A 512 3.73 -7.36 -1.38
C LEU A 512 2.74 -7.88 -0.34
N VAL A 513 1.44 -7.66 -0.51
CA VAL A 513 0.44 -8.26 0.38
C VAL A 513 0.53 -9.79 0.38
N LEU A 514 0.69 -10.41 -0.80
CA LEU A 514 0.82 -11.87 -0.93
C LEU A 514 2.17 -12.37 -0.40
N VAL A 515 3.26 -11.64 -0.68
CA VAL A 515 4.59 -11.97 -0.17
C VAL A 515 4.61 -11.96 1.35
N ARG A 516 4.12 -10.88 1.99
CA ARG A 516 4.09 -10.75 3.45
C ARG A 516 3.14 -11.76 4.09
N LEU A 517 1.99 -12.00 3.47
CA LEU A 517 1.08 -13.04 3.89
C LEU A 517 1.75 -14.43 3.88
N ALA A 518 2.45 -14.77 2.80
CA ALA A 518 3.15 -16.05 2.69
C ALA A 518 4.29 -16.19 3.71
N GLU A 519 5.04 -15.11 3.99
CA GLU A 519 6.07 -15.09 5.04
C GLU A 519 5.48 -15.32 6.43
N ILE A 520 4.43 -14.58 6.79
CA ILE A 520 3.77 -14.69 8.10
C ILE A 520 3.12 -16.06 8.29
N LEU A 521 2.51 -16.62 7.24
CA LEU A 521 1.91 -17.95 7.27
C LEU A 521 2.97 -19.07 7.25
N ALA A 522 4.22 -18.74 6.93
CA ALA A 522 5.31 -19.70 6.90
C ALA A 522 5.85 -20.02 8.30
N GLU A 523 5.88 -19.02 9.17
CA GLU A 523 6.20 -19.09 10.61
C GLU A 523 5.22 -20.00 11.37
#